data_AF-A0A950P4V6-F1
#
_entry.id   AF-A0A950P4V6-F1
#
_cell.length_a   1.000
_cell.length_b   1.000
_cell.length_c   1.000
_cell.angle_alpha   90.00
_cell.angle_beta   90.00
_cell.angle_gamma   90.00
#
_symmetry.space_group_name_H-M   'P 1'
#
loop_
_entity.id
_entity.type
_entity.pdbx_description
1 polymer ?
#
loop_
_entity_poly.entity_id
_entity_poly.type
_entity_poly.pdbx_seq_one_letter_code
_entity_poly.pdbx_strand_id
1 'polypeptide(L)'
;VRASLWYEQHAPAGSMRIDLAPNEPDRLSARYPLVDLSDPSTLVTQAQFTGHQLGASDVPRLIRLIQQQRARPAYVVLSRLQEDYARLNGLLPAGSLTSFVGALEQSPAFGLVYSLPTAWIFRYGATPSQPSTPQPLGGRR
;
A
#
# COMPACT_ATOMS: atom_id res chain seq x y z
N VAL A 1 -9.51 1.93 -6.01
CA VAL A 1 -10.16 1.01 -7.00
C VAL A 1 -9.15 0.37 -7.96
N ARG A 2 -8.45 1.11 -8.85
CA ARG A 2 -7.51 0.47 -9.80
C ARG A 2 -6.30 -0.19 -9.12
N ALA A 3 -5.77 0.40 -8.05
CA ALA A 3 -4.71 -0.20 -7.23
C ALA A 3 -5.20 -1.47 -6.50
N SER A 4 -6.38 -1.39 -5.88
CA SER A 4 -7.04 -2.51 -5.21
C SER A 4 -7.29 -3.69 -6.18
N LEU A 5 -7.77 -3.40 -7.39
CA LEU A 5 -7.96 -4.41 -8.44
C LEU A 5 -6.64 -5.03 -8.91
N TRP A 6 -5.59 -4.21 -9.09
CA TRP A 6 -4.26 -4.72 -9.43
C TRP A 6 -3.77 -5.68 -8.35
N TYR A 7 -3.89 -5.31 -7.07
CA TYR A 7 -3.48 -6.14 -5.95
C TYR A 7 -4.18 -7.50 -5.98
N GLU A 8 -5.51 -7.53 -6.10
CA GLU A 8 -6.26 -8.80 -6.14
C GLU A 8 -5.90 -9.70 -7.34
N GLN A 9 -5.50 -9.11 -8.47
CA GLN A 9 -5.12 -9.84 -9.67
C GLN A 9 -3.69 -10.39 -9.62
N HIS A 10 -2.76 -9.67 -8.97
CA HIS A 10 -1.32 -9.93 -9.08
C HIS A 10 -0.69 -10.43 -7.79
N ALA A 11 -1.27 -10.15 -6.63
CA ALA A 11 -0.76 -10.66 -5.36
C ALA A 11 -0.97 -12.19 -5.30
N PRO A 12 0.08 -12.96 -4.94
CA PRO A 12 -0.06 -14.39 -4.64
C PRO A 12 -1.07 -14.64 -3.53
N ALA A 13 -1.64 -15.85 -3.49
CA ALA A 13 -2.50 -16.25 -2.37
C ALA A 13 -1.73 -16.18 -1.04
N GLY A 14 -2.42 -15.80 0.04
CA GLY A 14 -1.82 -15.57 1.36
C GLY A 14 -0.98 -14.30 1.46
N SER A 15 -1.05 -13.40 0.47
CA SER A 15 -0.44 -12.08 0.59
C SER A 15 -1.16 -11.23 1.63
N MET A 16 -0.38 -10.43 2.35
CA MET A 16 -0.85 -9.40 3.27
C MET A 16 -0.94 -8.06 2.55
N ARG A 17 -1.99 -7.30 2.87
CA ARG A 17 -2.22 -5.95 2.40
C ARG A 17 -2.13 -4.96 3.57
N ILE A 18 -1.36 -3.89 3.36
CA ILE A 18 -1.23 -2.77 4.29
C ILE A 18 -1.71 -1.53 3.56
N ASP A 19 -2.68 -0.86 4.14
CA ASP A 19 -3.25 0.36 3.58
C ASP A 19 -2.79 1.57 4.40
N LEU A 20 -2.71 2.75 3.80
CA LEU A 20 -2.47 3.96 4.59
C LEU A 20 -3.67 4.24 5.53
N ALA A 21 -4.88 4.19 4.98
CA ALA A 21 -6.13 4.48 5.69
C ALA A 21 -7.30 3.64 5.15
N PRO A 22 -8.38 3.44 5.95
CA PRO A 22 -9.51 2.61 5.55
C PRO A 22 -10.46 3.36 4.62
N ASN A 23 -10.17 3.40 3.32
CA ASN A 23 -11.10 3.96 2.34
C ASN A 23 -11.05 3.36 0.94
N GLU A 24 -10.25 2.31 0.76
CA GLU A 24 -10.27 1.54 -0.48
C GLU A 24 -11.11 0.29 -0.28
N PRO A 25 -11.97 -0.07 -1.26
CA PRO A 25 -12.60 -1.37 -1.25
C PRO A 25 -11.55 -2.48 -1.39
N ASP A 26 -11.69 -3.51 -0.56
CA ASP A 26 -10.82 -4.66 -0.38
C ASP A 26 -11.41 -5.97 -0.94
N ARG A 27 -12.64 -5.90 -1.47
CA ARG A 27 -13.42 -7.03 -2.01
C ARG A 27 -13.99 -6.71 -3.39
N LEU A 28 -13.14 -6.63 -4.40
CA LEU A 28 -13.54 -6.22 -5.75
C LEU A 28 -13.69 -7.38 -6.74
N SER A 29 -13.12 -8.55 -6.46
CA SER A 29 -13.13 -9.70 -7.37
C SER A 29 -13.40 -11.02 -6.64
N ALA A 30 -13.72 -12.06 -7.42
CA ALA A 30 -13.92 -13.42 -6.91
C ALA A 30 -12.68 -14.02 -6.22
N ARG A 31 -11.50 -13.38 -6.34
CA ARG A 31 -10.25 -13.80 -5.70
C ARG A 31 -10.06 -13.23 -4.29
N TYR A 32 -10.97 -12.38 -3.81
CA TYR A 32 -10.88 -11.81 -2.46
C TYR A 32 -10.68 -12.86 -1.33
N PRO A 33 -11.23 -14.10 -1.40
CA PRO A 33 -10.99 -15.10 -0.35
C PRO A 33 -9.57 -15.69 -0.35
N LEU A 34 -8.79 -15.47 -1.41
CA LEU A 34 -7.44 -16.03 -1.57
C LEU A 34 -6.34 -15.14 -0.98
N VAL A 35 -6.65 -13.89 -0.67
CA VAL A 35 -5.76 -12.96 0.02
C VAL A 35 -6.13 -12.93 1.50
N ASP A 36 -5.14 -12.76 2.37
CA ASP A 36 -5.42 -12.69 3.80
C ASP A 36 -6.07 -11.33 4.10
N LEU A 37 -7.37 -11.37 4.40
CA LEU A 37 -8.19 -10.22 4.77
C LEU A 37 -8.46 -10.18 6.29
N SER A 38 -7.67 -10.88 7.11
CA SER A 38 -7.77 -10.79 8.57
C SER A 38 -7.41 -9.37 9.04
N ASP A 39 -8.40 -8.49 8.96
CA ASP A 39 -8.41 -7.04 9.12
C ASP A 39 -7.31 -6.29 8.36
N PRO A 40 -7.66 -5.37 7.43
CA PRO A 40 -6.65 -4.55 6.77
C PRO A 40 -5.86 -3.80 7.84
N SER A 41 -4.55 -4.08 7.89
CA SER A 41 -3.61 -3.33 8.73
C SER A 41 -3.47 -1.94 8.14
N THR A 42 -4.34 -1.00 8.54
CA THR A 42 -4.17 0.39 8.13
C THR A 42 -3.09 1.04 8.97
N LEU A 43 -2.20 1.84 8.37
CA LEU A 43 -1.15 2.51 9.14
C LEU A 43 -1.74 3.50 10.14
N VAL A 44 -2.81 4.21 9.79
CA VAL A 44 -3.43 5.21 10.68
C VAL A 44 -4.15 4.62 11.91
N THR A 45 -4.32 3.30 12.04
CA THR A 45 -4.81 2.70 13.29
C THR A 45 -3.69 2.38 14.28
N GLN A 46 -2.44 2.55 13.86
CA GLN A 46 -1.26 2.32 14.66
C GLN A 46 -0.70 3.67 15.13
N ALA A 47 -0.71 3.93 16.44
CA ALA A 47 -0.33 5.23 17.02
C ALA A 47 1.02 5.76 16.52
N GLN A 48 1.97 4.86 16.26
CA GLN A 48 3.30 5.15 15.72
C GLN A 48 3.35 5.71 14.29
N PHE A 49 2.22 5.78 13.58
CA PHE A 49 2.10 6.38 12.24
C PHE A 49 1.06 7.52 12.20
N THR A 50 0.66 8.07 13.34
CA THR A 50 -0.32 9.17 13.41
C THR A 50 0.26 10.41 14.11
N GLY A 51 -0.34 11.57 13.88
CA GLY A 51 0.01 12.82 14.57
C GLY A 51 1.32 13.47 14.13
N HIS A 52 1.95 12.95 13.08
CA HIS A 52 3.16 13.50 12.48
C HIS A 52 3.21 13.23 10.98
N GLN A 53 4.07 13.96 10.27
CA GLN A 53 4.29 13.73 8.86
C GLN A 53 5.09 12.44 8.66
N LEU A 54 4.51 11.50 7.92
CA LEU A 54 5.19 10.25 7.59
C LEU A 54 6.41 10.47 6.69
N GLY A 55 7.48 9.73 6.92
CA GLY A 55 8.70 9.83 6.11
C GLY A 55 9.72 8.73 6.38
N ALA A 56 11.00 9.04 6.16
CA ALA A 56 12.09 8.07 6.27
C ALA A 56 12.19 7.39 7.64
N SER A 57 11.86 8.09 8.72
CA SER A 57 11.84 7.55 10.09
C SER A 57 10.82 6.43 10.30
N ASP A 58 9.79 6.37 9.44
CA ASP A 58 8.67 5.44 9.57
C ASP A 58 8.90 4.15 8.79
N VAL A 59 9.82 4.15 7.83
CA VAL A 59 10.18 2.96 7.05
C VAL A 59 10.66 1.81 7.96
N PRO A 60 11.57 2.00 8.94
CA PRO A 60 11.93 0.94 9.88
C PRO A 60 10.79 0.48 10.81
N ARG A 61 9.79 1.34 11.07
CA ARG A 61 8.60 0.97 11.86
C ARG A 61 7.67 0.08 11.04
N LEU A 62 7.47 0.41 9.77
CA LEU A 62 6.70 -0.39 8.82
C LEU A 62 7.33 -1.78 8.62
N ILE A 63 8.65 -1.85 8.48
CA ILE A 63 9.36 -3.12 8.37
C ILE A 63 9.12 -4.00 9.61
N ARG A 64 9.22 -3.40 10.82
CA ARG A 64 8.93 -4.11 12.07
C ARG A 64 7.50 -4.62 12.13
N LEU A 65 6.52 -3.82 11.73
CA LEU A 65 5.11 -4.21 11.66
C LEU A 65 4.92 -5.42 10.73
N ILE A 66 5.49 -5.38 9.52
CA ILE A 66 5.43 -6.48 8.55
C ILE A 66 6.05 -7.76 9.14
N GLN A 67 7.20 -7.65 9.77
CA GLN A 67 7.92 -8.80 10.34
C GLN A 67 7.15 -9.44 11.50
N GLN A 68 6.47 -8.65 12.34
CA GLN A 68 5.67 -9.14 13.46
C GLN A 68 4.48 -9.99 13.00
N GLN A 69 3.87 -9.65 11.86
CA GLN A 69 2.70 -10.37 11.36
C GLN A 69 3.04 -11.69 10.65
N ARG A 70 4.34 -12.02 10.50
CA ARG A 70 4.84 -13.24 9.83
C ARG A 70 4.31 -13.48 8.41
N ALA A 71 3.61 -12.51 7.82
CA ALA A 71 2.97 -12.66 6.53
C ALA A 71 3.99 -12.64 5.39
N ARG A 72 3.78 -13.50 4.40
CA ARG A 72 4.60 -13.53 3.18
C ARG A 72 3.73 -13.91 1.98
N PRO A 73 3.68 -13.09 0.91
CA PRO A 73 4.29 -11.75 0.70
C PRO A 73 3.47 -10.56 1.26
N ALA A 74 4.10 -9.41 1.53
CA ALA A 74 3.41 -8.20 2.03
C ALA A 74 3.46 -7.04 1.02
N TYR A 75 2.34 -6.34 0.87
CA TYR A 75 2.18 -5.20 -0.04
C TYR A 75 1.62 -3.98 0.69
N VAL A 76 2.21 -2.82 0.41
CA VAL A 76 1.81 -1.52 0.94
C VAL A 76 1.11 -0.75 -0.16
N VAL A 77 -0.19 -0.50 0.02
CA VAL A 77 -1.05 0.21 -0.93
C VAL A 77 -1.27 1.63 -0.40
N LEU A 78 -0.84 2.61 -1.18
CA LEU A 78 -0.87 4.02 -0.84
C LEU A 78 -1.63 4.79 -1.92
N SER A 79 -2.49 5.72 -1.54
CA SER A 79 -3.24 6.57 -2.48
C SER A 79 -3.57 7.94 -1.91
N ARG A 80 -3.79 8.91 -2.80
CA ARG A 80 -4.22 10.27 -2.41
C ARG A 80 -5.53 10.27 -1.63
N LEU A 81 -6.46 9.38 -2.00
CA LEU A 81 -7.73 9.26 -1.29
C LEU A 81 -7.48 8.91 0.19
N GLN A 82 -6.57 7.98 0.47
CA GLN A 82 -6.20 7.59 1.85
C GLN A 82 -5.58 8.74 2.64
N GLU A 83 -4.74 9.56 2.01
CA GLU A 83 -4.21 10.77 2.64
C GLU A 83 -5.32 11.77 2.95
N ASP A 84 -6.24 12.02 2.01
CA ASP A 84 -7.37 12.92 2.23
C ASP A 84 -8.25 12.46 3.38
N TYR A 85 -8.55 11.15 3.46
CA TYR A 85 -9.26 10.60 4.62
C TYR A 85 -8.51 10.85 5.92
N ALA A 86 -7.22 10.50 5.97
CA ALA A 86 -6.42 10.66 7.18
C ALA A 86 -6.33 12.13 7.61
N ARG A 87 -6.19 13.05 6.65
CA ARG A 87 -6.14 14.49 6.88
C ARG A 87 -7.48 15.04 7.38
N LEU A 88 -8.58 14.68 6.74
CA LEU A 88 -9.93 15.13 7.13
C LEU A 88 -10.32 14.66 8.54
N ASN A 89 -9.75 13.55 9.01
CA ASN A 89 -9.95 13.02 10.36
C ASN A 89 -8.84 13.44 11.35
N GLY A 90 -7.92 14.34 10.97
CA GLY A 90 -6.86 14.83 11.85
C GLY A 90 -5.79 13.79 12.21
N LEU A 91 -5.70 12.69 11.46
CA LEU A 91 -4.77 11.58 11.72
C LEU A 91 -3.37 11.86 11.14
N LEU A 92 -3.30 12.54 9.99
CA LEU A 92 -2.07 12.86 9.29
C LEU A 92 -2.06 14.31 8.78
N PRO A 93 -0.92 15.01 8.83
CA PRO A 93 -0.75 16.28 8.14
C PRO A 93 -0.66 16.07 6.62
N ALA A 94 -0.98 17.11 5.85
CA ALA A 94 -0.83 17.10 4.41
C ALA A 94 0.63 16.89 3.99
N GLY A 95 0.86 16.15 2.89
CA GLY A 95 2.19 15.84 2.39
C GLY A 95 2.82 14.58 3.00
N SER A 96 2.14 13.95 3.96
CA SER A 96 2.57 12.67 4.55
C SER A 96 2.69 11.59 3.49
N LEU A 97 1.75 11.51 2.54
CA LEU A 97 1.80 10.50 1.49
C LEU A 97 3.01 10.70 0.59
N THR A 98 3.21 11.91 0.07
CA THR A 98 4.32 12.21 -0.85
C THR A 98 5.67 11.94 -0.19
N SER A 99 5.83 12.39 1.06
CA SER A 99 7.03 12.17 1.87
C SER A 99 7.28 10.68 2.12
N PHE A 100 6.23 9.92 2.45
CA PHE A 100 6.34 8.49 2.71
C PHE A 100 6.60 7.66 1.44
N VAL A 101 5.95 7.98 0.32
CA VAL A 101 6.23 7.37 -0.99
C VAL A 101 7.70 7.57 -1.36
N GLY A 102 8.22 8.79 -1.26
CA GLY A 102 9.63 9.06 -1.55
C GLY A 102 10.59 8.28 -0.62
N ALA A 103 10.23 8.13 0.66
CA ALA A 103 11.00 7.31 1.59
C ALA A 103 10.99 5.81 1.25
N LEU A 104 9.87 5.28 0.77
CA LEU A 104 9.76 3.88 0.34
C LEU A 104 10.52 3.62 -0.96
N GLU A 105 10.47 4.54 -1.93
CA GLU A 105 11.23 4.45 -3.19
C GLU A 105 12.74 4.45 -2.96
N GLN A 106 13.22 5.16 -1.93
CA GLN A 106 14.63 5.18 -1.55
C GLN A 106 15.05 3.97 -0.70
N SER A 107 14.09 3.17 -0.21
CA SER A 107 14.38 2.04 0.67
C SER A 107 14.68 0.77 -0.14
N PRO A 108 15.83 0.10 0.06
CA PRO A 108 16.13 -1.16 -0.62
C PRO A 108 15.24 -2.33 -0.15
N ALA A 109 14.48 -2.14 0.93
CA ALA A 109 13.56 -3.15 1.46
C ALA A 109 12.25 -3.23 0.68
N PHE A 110 11.94 -2.23 -0.15
CA PHE A 110 10.68 -2.12 -0.87
C PHE A 110 10.94 -1.98 -2.37
N GLY A 111 10.17 -2.71 -3.17
CA GLY A 111 10.11 -2.54 -4.62
C GLY A 111 8.76 -1.96 -5.03
N LEU A 112 8.75 -0.87 -5.80
CA LEU A 112 7.53 -0.36 -6.42
C LEU A 112 7.06 -1.34 -7.50
N VAL A 113 5.84 -1.88 -7.37
CA VAL A 113 5.29 -2.86 -8.32
C VAL A 113 4.13 -2.31 -9.15
N TYR A 114 3.54 -1.19 -8.72
CA TYR A 114 2.48 -0.51 -9.44
C TYR A 114 2.48 0.98 -9.10
N SER A 115 2.27 1.83 -10.11
CA SER A 115 2.07 3.26 -9.90
C SER A 115 1.06 3.86 -10.88
N LEU A 116 0.33 4.84 -10.36
CA LEU A 116 -0.50 5.81 -11.06
C LEU A 116 -0.25 7.19 -10.43
N PRO A 117 -0.66 8.30 -11.06
CA PRO A 117 -0.47 9.65 -10.49
C PRO A 117 -1.04 9.84 -9.06
N THR A 118 -1.94 8.96 -8.62
CA THR A 118 -2.64 9.07 -7.34
C THR A 118 -2.57 7.79 -6.50
N ALA A 119 -1.84 6.76 -6.92
CA ALA A 119 -1.76 5.49 -6.21
C ALA A 119 -0.45 4.74 -6.46
N TRP A 120 0.06 4.07 -5.44
CA TRP A 120 1.32 3.33 -5.45
C TRP A 120 1.14 2.00 -4.71
N ILE A 121 1.80 0.95 -5.19
CA ILE A 121 1.88 -0.32 -4.49
C ILE A 121 3.35 -0.70 -4.38
N PHE A 122 3.81 -0.88 -3.14
CA PHE A 122 5.14 -1.37 -2.83
C PHE A 122 5.08 -2.81 -2.32
N ARG A 123 6.00 -3.65 -2.76
CA ARG A 123 6.18 -5.01 -2.26
C ARG A 123 7.38 -5.06 -1.33
N TYR A 124 7.20 -5.61 -0.13
CA TYR A 124 8.29 -5.85 0.81
C TYR A 124 9.17 -7.01 0.36
N GLY A 125 10.49 -6.82 0.40
CA GLY A 125 11.47 -7.82 -0.02
C GLY A 125 11.56 -8.05 -1.54
N ALA A 126 10.91 -7.19 -2.34
CA ALA A 126 11.13 -7.17 -3.78
C ALA A 126 12.38 -6.36 -4.10
N THR A 127 13.20 -6.87 -5.02
CA THR A 127 14.21 -6.05 -5.69
C THR A 127 13.49 -4.90 -6.40
N PRO A 128 13.99 -3.64 -6.36
CA PRO A 128 13.40 -2.53 -7.09
C PRO A 128 13.24 -2.91 -8.56
N SER A 129 12.00 -3.24 -8.95
CA SER A 129 11.66 -3.68 -10.29
C SER A 129 10.92 -2.52 -10.94
N GLN A 130 11.21 -2.23 -12.22
CA GLN A 130 10.53 -1.16 -12.93
C GLN A 130 9.00 -1.35 -12.87
N PRO A 131 8.23 -0.28 -12.58
CA PRO A 131 6.77 -0.38 -12.51
C PRO A 131 6.23 -0.90 -13.84
N SER A 132 5.39 -1.93 -13.79
CA SER A 132 4.73 -2.44 -14.99
C SER A 132 3.71 -1.38 -15.42
N THR A 133 3.99 -0.69 -16.52
CA THR A 133 3.05 0.26 -17.14
C THR A 133 1.68 -0.44 -17.28
N PRO A 134 0.57 0.17 -16.84
CA PRO A 134 -0.74 -0.44 -16.99
C PRO A 134 -1.00 -0.69 -18.48
N GLN A 135 -1.03 -1.96 -18.85
CA GLN A 135 -1.38 -2.37 -20.22
C GLN A 135 -2.82 -1.91 -20.48
N PRO A 136 -3.10 -1.13 -21.54
CA PRO A 136 -4.46 -0.77 -21.86
C PRO A 136 -5.24 -2.05 -22.13
N LEU A 137 -6.37 -2.22 -21.45
CA LEU A 137 -7.35 -3.27 -21.74
C LEU A 137 -7.73 -3.11 -23.22
N GLY A 138 -7.15 -3.97 -24.06
CA GLY A 138 -7.44 -4.03 -25.48
C GLY A 138 -8.93 -4.20 -25.68
N GLY A 139 -9.53 -3.18 -26.29
CA GLY A 139 -10.93 -3.19 -26.69
C GLY A 139 -11.20 -4.41 -27.57
N ARG A 140 -12.19 -5.20 -27.17
CA ARG A 140 -12.79 -6.22 -28.02
C ARG A 140 -13.33 -5.52 -29.27
N ARG A 141 -12.90 -5.99 -30.44
CA ARG A 141 -13.67 -5.87 -31.68
C ARG A 141 -14.33 -7.21 -31.94
#